data_AF-Q82UF1-F1
#
_entry.id   AF-Q82UF1-F1
#
_cell.length_a   1.000
_cell.length_b   1.000
_cell.length_c   1.000
_cell.angle_alpha   90.00
_cell.angle_beta   90.00
_cell.angle_gamma   90.00
#
_symmetry.space_group_name_H-M   'P 1'
#
loop_
_entity.id
_entity.type
_entity.pdbx_description
1 polymer ?
#
loop_
_entity_poly.entity_id
_entity_poly.type
_entity_poly.pdbx_seq_one_letter_code
_entity_poly.pdbx_strand_id
1 'polypeptide(L)'
;MLFWIKTIQTAAWFYLLMFALLAGSAHAAELKPADQTGFLIVAADRGFVGNEEIRDAFASFSANHPAALVFVTDERTRQTLQSGLASLHQQNIGRIVVLPLFISAAEPRYQLIRTLVTEENQTIPVTFTKPYGESYFAVEALATRLRGMQHTAQQHLLVVGYGAQNDTHRRAMYDDWMRIVKQASQGVSFRSINSLILLEAQKDEEPESYGNKTKQQLATALSSLGTATKNNKNQVIAFALGPKYDSMMSLESRLERLLPENAALNHFEIEPQHLAMWMEREASRNLPLAEEDTGVILFAHGSDFHWNENLRVAVEPLMKRYKIEFAFSMADPYTIERALHKLEQRGAKAAIVVSAFASRSSYRNEIGYLAGLDIENQDDHIHDNNSGHGSHGGHGGHAKSSTPVPRILTSLPVIWTGGYEDNPLFASALFDRVLALSKDPARETVILTAHGTQDDRKNDEWLEKLNSIASQMHDQGGQKFKAFKVATWREDWPDKRAPWVKKVRAMVTEASKQGDRVIVIPTRTTSVGPEKRFLAGLEFELGEGFAPHPLFTQWVDEQIRQGINLHKEALGR
;
A
#
# COMPACT_ATOMS: atom_id res chain seq x y z
N MET A 1 54.56 -82.82 20.72
CA MET A 1 54.12 -83.36 22.03
C MET A 1 53.53 -82.20 22.83
N LEU A 2 52.23 -82.29 23.12
CA LEU A 2 51.52 -81.74 24.28
C LEU A 2 51.66 -80.26 24.74
N PHE A 3 50.50 -79.57 24.72
CA PHE A 3 49.91 -78.56 25.63
C PHE A 3 50.51 -77.14 25.71
N TRP A 4 49.80 -76.08 25.28
CA TRP A 4 48.68 -75.34 25.94
C TRP A 4 49.07 -74.57 27.22
N ILE A 5 49.19 -73.24 27.10
CA ILE A 5 48.61 -72.16 27.93
C ILE A 5 49.46 -70.88 27.74
N LYS A 6 48.90 -69.86 27.09
CA LYS A 6 49.08 -68.42 27.38
C LYS A 6 48.20 -67.61 26.43
N THR A 7 47.03 -67.17 26.89
CA THR A 7 46.28 -66.03 26.33
C THR A 7 45.04 -65.73 27.17
N ILE A 8 45.22 -65.07 28.31
CA ILE A 8 44.15 -64.33 28.99
C ILE A 8 44.76 -63.03 29.48
N GLN A 9 44.64 -61.95 28.69
CA GLN A 9 44.60 -60.54 29.14
C GLN A 9 44.63 -59.55 27.96
N THR A 10 43.77 -59.68 26.94
CA THR A 10 43.58 -58.59 25.94
C THR A 10 42.16 -58.46 25.39
N ALA A 11 41.18 -59.23 25.88
CA ALA A 11 39.82 -59.21 25.31
C ALA A 11 38.79 -58.35 26.06
N ALA A 12 39.10 -57.86 27.28
CA ALA A 12 38.12 -57.14 28.10
C ALA A 12 38.10 -55.60 27.90
N TRP A 13 39.09 -55.02 27.21
CA TRP A 13 39.15 -53.57 26.98
C TRP A 13 38.58 -53.11 25.63
N PHE A 14 38.35 -54.04 24.68
CA PHE A 14 37.74 -53.69 23.39
C PHE A 14 36.20 -53.69 23.43
N TYR A 15 35.57 -54.45 24.32
CA TYR A 15 34.11 -54.50 24.39
C TYR A 15 33.48 -53.32 25.15
N LEU A 16 34.22 -52.64 26.04
CA LEU A 16 33.75 -51.43 26.71
C LEU A 16 33.95 -50.15 25.87
N LEU A 17 34.87 -50.18 24.89
CA LEU A 17 34.99 -49.10 23.90
C LEU A 17 33.98 -49.23 22.76
N MET A 18 33.54 -50.44 22.41
CA MET A 18 32.52 -50.65 21.36
C MET A 18 31.09 -50.32 21.81
N PHE A 19 30.80 -50.30 23.12
CA PHE A 19 29.50 -49.85 23.63
C PHE A 19 29.47 -48.33 23.92
N ALA A 20 30.64 -47.68 24.04
CA ALA A 20 30.76 -46.22 24.10
C ALA A 20 30.79 -45.55 22.70
N LEU A 21 30.94 -46.35 21.63
CA LEU A 21 30.90 -45.87 20.24
C LEU A 21 29.56 -46.15 19.52
N LEU A 22 28.56 -46.69 20.23
CA LEU A 22 27.17 -46.83 19.75
C LEU A 22 26.18 -45.90 20.45
N ALA A 23 26.67 -44.98 21.29
CA ALA A 23 25.90 -43.92 21.93
C ALA A 23 26.60 -42.56 21.68
N GLY A 24 26.74 -42.18 20.41
CA GLY A 24 27.51 -41.00 20.04
C GLY A 24 27.38 -40.64 18.58
N SER A 25 26.22 -40.87 17.99
CA SER A 25 25.84 -40.28 16.71
C SER A 25 24.36 -39.95 16.77
N ALA A 26 23.99 -39.19 17.81
CA ALA A 26 22.97 -38.19 17.57
C ALA A 26 23.58 -37.32 16.46
N HIS A 27 23.20 -37.59 15.21
CA HIS A 27 23.14 -36.52 14.24
C HIS A 27 22.42 -35.42 15.01
N ALA A 28 23.15 -34.37 15.41
CA ALA A 28 22.53 -33.08 15.49
C ALA A 28 21.97 -32.92 14.08
N ALA A 29 20.70 -33.28 13.91
CA ALA A 29 19.93 -32.73 12.83
C ALA A 29 20.21 -31.24 12.99
N GLU A 30 20.94 -30.66 12.03
CA GLU A 30 20.87 -29.23 11.82
C GLU A 30 19.37 -28.96 11.80
N LEU A 31 18.85 -28.44 12.91
CA LEU A 31 17.50 -27.94 12.99
C LEU A 31 17.48 -26.94 11.84
N LYS A 32 16.77 -27.28 10.76
CA LYS A 32 16.53 -26.34 9.68
C LYS A 32 16.13 -25.03 10.36
N PRO A 33 16.82 -23.90 10.07
CA PRO A 33 16.43 -22.63 10.67
C PRO A 33 14.94 -22.49 10.45
N ALA A 34 14.23 -22.27 11.54
CA ALA A 34 12.78 -22.32 11.48
C ALA A 34 12.29 -21.24 10.51
N ASP A 35 11.42 -21.60 9.57
CA ASP A 35 10.98 -20.70 8.51
C ASP A 35 9.95 -19.66 9.00
N GLN A 36 9.66 -19.67 10.30
CA GLN A 36 8.62 -18.86 10.91
C GLN A 36 9.17 -17.52 11.39
N THR A 37 8.49 -16.43 11.02
CA THR A 37 8.77 -15.09 11.55
C THR A 37 8.01 -14.89 12.85
N GLY A 38 8.71 -14.45 13.90
CA GLY A 38 8.09 -13.98 15.13
C GLY A 38 7.95 -12.45 15.14
N PHE A 39 6.94 -11.94 15.83
CA PHE A 39 6.65 -10.52 15.89
C PHE A 39 6.75 -9.99 17.31
N LEU A 40 7.54 -8.94 17.51
CA LEU A 40 7.68 -8.26 18.80
C LEU A 40 7.02 -6.89 18.72
N ILE A 41 5.86 -6.76 19.35
CA ILE A 41 5.15 -5.48 19.46
C ILE A 41 5.72 -4.74 20.66
N VAL A 42 6.21 -3.53 20.42
CA VAL A 42 6.76 -2.65 21.47
C VAL A 42 5.96 -1.36 21.54
N ALA A 43 5.49 -1.01 22.73
CA ALA A 43 4.66 0.16 22.96
C ALA A 43 5.08 0.89 24.24
N ALA A 44 4.92 2.20 24.32
CA ALA A 44 5.08 2.91 25.59
C ALA A 44 4.04 2.42 26.61
N ASP A 45 4.43 2.29 27.88
CA ASP A 45 3.46 2.12 28.97
C ASP A 45 2.53 3.32 29.07
N ARG A 46 1.23 3.06 28.97
CA ARG A 46 0.15 4.04 29.05
C ARG A 46 -0.62 3.93 30.37
N GLY A 47 -0.27 3.04 31.29
CA GLY A 47 -1.12 2.71 32.43
C GLY A 47 -2.26 1.74 32.05
N PHE A 48 -3.09 1.36 33.02
CA PHE A 48 -3.99 0.21 32.90
C PHE A 48 -4.90 0.26 31.66
N VAL A 49 -5.82 1.23 31.57
CA VAL A 49 -6.78 1.29 30.43
C VAL A 49 -6.06 1.39 29.08
N GLY A 50 -5.05 2.26 28.96
CA GLY A 50 -4.30 2.42 27.72
C GLY A 50 -3.50 1.19 27.30
N ASN A 51 -3.04 0.37 28.26
CA ASN A 51 -2.37 -0.89 27.99
C ASN A 51 -3.37 -1.99 27.60
N GLU A 52 -4.56 -2.04 28.23
CA GLU A 52 -5.60 -3.00 27.86
C GLU A 52 -6.11 -2.78 26.43
N GLU A 53 -6.26 -1.52 25.98
CA GLU A 53 -6.58 -1.21 24.57
C GLU A 53 -5.55 -1.83 23.59
N ILE A 54 -4.27 -1.81 23.97
CA ILE A 54 -3.18 -2.40 23.15
C ILE A 54 -3.20 -3.92 23.27
N ARG A 55 -3.53 -4.48 24.44
CA ARG A 55 -3.69 -5.93 24.62
C ARG A 55 -4.85 -6.48 23.80
N ASP A 56 -5.97 -5.77 23.71
CA ASP A 56 -7.11 -6.18 22.89
C ASP A 56 -6.74 -6.24 21.40
N ALA A 57 -6.01 -5.23 20.91
CA ALA A 57 -5.45 -5.23 19.56
C ALA A 57 -4.46 -6.40 19.35
N PHE A 58 -3.54 -6.59 20.30
CA PHE A 58 -2.54 -7.64 20.27
C PHE A 58 -3.14 -9.05 20.34
N ALA A 59 -4.20 -9.26 21.11
CA ALA A 59 -4.89 -10.55 21.22
C ALA A 59 -5.46 -10.98 19.86
N SER A 60 -6.04 -10.04 19.12
CA SER A 60 -6.54 -10.29 17.76
C SER A 60 -5.41 -10.66 16.79
N PHE A 61 -4.25 -9.99 16.90
CA PHE A 61 -3.08 -10.23 16.07
C PHE A 61 -2.37 -11.56 16.38
N SER A 62 -2.05 -11.79 17.66
CA SER A 62 -1.31 -12.96 18.15
C SER A 62 -2.06 -14.29 17.99
N ALA A 63 -3.37 -14.24 17.71
CA ALA A 63 -4.14 -15.42 17.34
C ALA A 63 -3.64 -16.11 16.06
N ASN A 64 -3.00 -15.36 15.15
CA ASN A 64 -2.56 -15.85 13.85
C ASN A 64 -1.04 -15.84 13.65
N HIS A 65 -0.27 -15.29 14.59
CA HIS A 65 1.17 -15.09 14.46
C HIS A 65 1.91 -15.38 15.76
N PRO A 66 3.11 -15.98 15.73
CA PRO A 66 3.99 -16.01 16.90
C PRO A 66 4.35 -14.59 17.29
N ALA A 67 3.87 -14.15 18.44
CA ALA A 67 4.02 -12.77 18.84
C ALA A 67 4.24 -12.59 20.34
N ALA A 68 4.94 -11.53 20.70
CA ALA A 68 5.08 -11.06 22.06
C ALA A 68 4.83 -9.55 22.14
N LEU A 69 4.33 -9.09 23.28
CA LEU A 69 4.03 -7.68 23.55
C LEU A 69 4.89 -7.20 24.74
N VAL A 70 5.60 -6.09 24.55
CA VAL A 70 6.41 -5.45 25.58
C VAL A 70 6.00 -3.99 25.75
N PHE A 71 5.60 -3.64 26.97
CA PHE A 71 5.38 -2.26 27.37
C PHE A 71 6.68 -1.66 27.92
N VAL A 72 7.07 -0.53 27.35
CA VAL A 72 8.32 0.17 27.64
C VAL A 72 8.08 1.24 28.70
N THR A 73 8.80 1.12 29.81
CA THR A 73 8.75 2.05 30.95
C THR A 73 10.11 2.74 31.11
N ASP A 74 11.06 2.04 31.70
CA ASP A 74 12.44 2.44 31.95
C ASP A 74 13.35 1.19 31.90
N GLU A 75 14.49 1.18 32.58
CA GLU A 75 15.42 0.04 32.61
C GLU A 75 14.76 -1.27 33.09
N ARG A 76 13.67 -1.21 33.86
CA ARG A 76 12.87 -2.39 34.24
C ARG A 76 12.30 -3.13 33.03
N THR A 77 12.17 -2.47 31.87
CA THR A 77 11.76 -3.07 30.60
C THR A 77 12.65 -4.23 30.19
N ARG A 78 13.91 -4.27 30.61
CA ARG A 78 14.85 -5.37 30.30
C ARG A 78 14.29 -6.74 30.71
N GLN A 79 13.69 -6.84 31.91
CA GLN A 79 13.16 -8.10 32.42
C GLN A 79 11.92 -8.59 31.63
N THR A 80 11.01 -7.68 31.29
CA THR A 80 9.81 -8.02 30.51
C THR A 80 10.16 -8.33 29.06
N LEU A 81 11.16 -7.65 28.49
CA LEU A 81 11.72 -7.96 27.18
C LEU A 81 12.33 -9.37 27.14
N GLN A 82 13.19 -9.72 28.10
CA GLN A 82 13.78 -11.06 28.20
C GLN A 82 12.70 -12.15 28.23
N SER A 83 11.62 -11.91 28.97
CA SER A 83 10.47 -12.83 29.03
C SER A 83 9.74 -12.94 27.69
N GLY A 84 9.54 -11.83 26.99
CA GLY A 84 8.93 -11.80 25.66
C GLY A 84 9.79 -12.51 24.60
N LEU A 85 11.10 -12.26 24.59
CA LEU A 85 12.05 -12.93 23.70
C LEU A 85 12.10 -14.44 23.98
N ALA A 86 12.12 -14.86 25.25
CA ALA A 86 12.09 -16.27 25.62
C ALA A 86 10.80 -16.96 25.13
N SER A 87 9.64 -16.29 25.24
CA SER A 87 8.37 -16.79 24.69
C SER A 87 8.41 -16.96 23.17
N LEU A 88 9.00 -16.01 22.46
CA LEU A 88 9.20 -16.10 21.01
C LEU A 88 10.16 -17.24 20.63
N HIS A 89 11.26 -17.43 21.37
CA HIS A 89 12.22 -18.51 21.13
C HIS A 89 11.59 -19.90 21.30
N GLN A 90 10.65 -20.05 22.24
CA GLN A 90 9.92 -21.30 22.45
C GLN A 90 8.98 -21.65 21.28
N GLN A 91 8.64 -20.67 20.43
CA GLN A 91 7.77 -20.85 19.27
C GLN A 91 8.53 -21.23 17.99
N ASN A 92 9.82 -21.60 18.10
CA ASN A 92 10.64 -22.05 16.97
C ASN A 92 10.61 -21.05 15.80
N ILE A 93 11.02 -19.81 16.06
CA ILE A 93 11.11 -18.75 15.04
C ILE A 93 12.54 -18.63 14.49
N GLY A 94 12.68 -18.23 13.23
CA GLY A 94 13.99 -18.00 12.58
C GLY A 94 14.40 -16.54 12.49
N ARG A 95 13.46 -15.60 12.70
CA ARG A 95 13.72 -14.15 12.72
C ARG A 95 12.66 -13.42 13.55
N ILE A 96 13.00 -12.24 14.07
CA ILE A 96 12.08 -11.35 14.78
C ILE A 96 11.87 -10.08 13.97
N VAL A 97 10.61 -9.72 13.75
CA VAL A 97 10.21 -8.41 13.24
C VAL A 97 9.63 -7.59 14.38
N VAL A 98 10.23 -6.45 14.68
CA VAL A 98 9.77 -5.55 15.74
C VAL A 98 8.81 -4.53 15.14
N LEU A 99 7.59 -4.45 15.67
CA LEU A 99 6.56 -3.47 15.30
C LEU A 99 6.50 -2.36 16.35
N PRO A 100 7.00 -1.14 16.05
CA PRO A 100 7.01 -0.06 17.03
C PRO A 100 5.68 0.69 17.05
N LEU A 101 4.88 0.48 18.09
CA LEU A 101 3.65 1.23 18.34
C LEU A 101 3.99 2.58 19.02
N PHE A 102 4.65 3.44 18.25
CA PHE A 102 5.11 4.78 18.64
C PHE A 102 4.78 5.77 17.52
N ILE A 103 4.51 7.04 17.88
CA ILE A 103 4.22 8.07 16.87
C ILE A 103 5.51 8.62 16.25
N SER A 104 6.61 8.69 16.99
CA SER A 104 7.88 9.24 16.51
C SER A 104 9.02 8.27 16.72
N ALA A 105 9.89 8.16 15.72
CA ALA A 105 11.15 7.45 15.84
C ALA A 105 12.07 8.12 16.88
N ALA A 106 11.91 9.42 17.14
CA ALA A 106 12.72 10.16 18.12
C ALA A 106 12.22 10.02 19.57
N GLU A 107 11.16 9.24 19.81
CA GLU A 107 10.62 9.06 21.15
C GLU A 107 11.63 8.32 22.06
N PRO A 108 11.92 8.82 23.29
CA PRO A 108 13.00 8.26 24.12
C PRO A 108 12.77 6.80 24.53
N ARG A 109 11.52 6.42 24.79
CA ARG A 109 11.17 5.03 25.11
C ARG A 109 11.37 4.11 23.91
N TYR A 110 11.15 4.59 22.69
CA TYR A 110 11.46 3.82 21.49
C TYR A 110 12.99 3.65 21.33
N GLN A 111 13.78 4.69 21.57
CA GLN A 111 15.25 4.60 21.55
C GLN A 111 15.79 3.63 22.61
N LEU A 112 15.19 3.62 23.81
CA LEU A 112 15.52 2.66 24.85
C LEU A 112 15.27 1.21 24.39
N ILE A 113 14.06 0.91 23.89
CA ILE A 113 13.75 -0.48 23.51
C ILE A 113 14.55 -0.97 22.31
N ARG A 114 14.91 -0.10 21.36
CA ARG A 114 15.84 -0.43 20.26
C ARG A 114 17.20 -0.89 20.80
N THR A 115 17.72 -0.18 21.79
CA THR A 115 18.99 -0.53 22.46
C THR A 115 18.86 -1.86 23.18
N LEU A 116 17.84 -2.02 24.03
CA LEU A 116 17.62 -3.24 24.81
C LEU A 116 17.42 -4.49 23.93
N VAL A 117 16.66 -4.39 22.83
CA VAL A 117 16.48 -5.51 21.89
C VAL A 117 17.81 -5.93 21.26
N THR A 118 18.67 -4.96 20.92
CA THR A 118 19.99 -5.24 20.34
C THR A 118 20.93 -5.90 21.36
N GLU A 119 20.85 -5.50 22.64
CA GLU A 119 21.67 -6.06 23.71
C GLU A 119 21.23 -7.48 24.11
N GLU A 120 19.92 -7.69 24.24
CA GLU A 120 19.32 -8.92 24.79
C GLU A 120 19.13 -10.03 23.74
N ASN A 121 18.89 -9.69 22.47
CA ASN A 121 18.71 -10.69 21.43
C ASN A 121 19.96 -10.83 20.54
N GLN A 122 20.82 -11.78 20.90
CA GLN A 122 22.08 -12.04 20.19
C GLN A 122 22.02 -13.24 19.24
N THR A 123 20.91 -13.96 19.19
CA THR A 123 20.85 -15.30 18.54
C THR A 123 19.95 -15.34 17.30
N ILE A 124 18.90 -14.52 17.26
CA ILE A 124 17.93 -14.50 16.16
C ILE A 124 18.03 -13.16 15.42
N PRO A 125 18.09 -13.15 14.07
CA PRO A 125 18.06 -11.90 13.30
C PRO A 125 16.85 -11.02 13.65
N VAL A 126 17.08 -9.71 13.84
CA VAL A 126 16.03 -8.73 14.15
C VAL A 126 15.94 -7.67 13.06
N THR A 127 14.72 -7.36 12.65
CA THR A 127 14.42 -6.20 11.79
C THR A 127 13.40 -5.31 12.50
N PHE A 128 13.61 -4.01 12.47
CA PHE A 128 12.63 -3.02 12.96
C PHE A 128 11.84 -2.47 11.78
N THR A 129 10.51 -2.49 11.85
CA THR A 129 9.67 -1.78 10.89
C THR A 129 9.64 -0.28 11.20
N LYS A 130 9.05 0.50 10.30
CA LYS A 130 8.76 1.91 10.57
C LYS A 130 7.75 2.02 11.74
N PRO A 131 7.89 3.01 12.65
CA PRO A 131 6.93 3.23 13.73
C PRO A 131 5.51 3.52 13.20
N TYR A 132 4.49 3.25 14.02
CA TYR A 132 3.09 3.53 13.70
C TYR A 132 2.85 4.95 13.15
N GLY A 133 3.51 5.98 13.70
CA GLY A 133 3.35 7.36 13.21
C GLY A 133 3.92 7.66 11.81
N GLU A 134 4.71 6.75 11.25
CA GLU A 134 5.15 6.82 9.85
C GLU A 134 4.18 6.10 8.88
N SER A 135 3.19 5.36 9.41
CA SER A 135 2.17 4.70 8.59
C SER A 135 1.05 5.65 8.17
N TYR A 136 0.35 5.32 7.09
CA TYR A 136 -0.86 6.06 6.73
C TYR A 136 -2.01 5.84 7.74
N PHE A 137 -1.96 4.80 8.58
CA PHE A 137 -2.94 4.59 9.66
C PHE A 137 -2.91 5.76 10.65
N ALA A 138 -1.73 6.24 11.03
CA ALA A 138 -1.59 7.40 11.91
C ALA A 138 -2.15 8.67 11.26
N VAL A 139 -1.86 8.88 9.97
CA VAL A 139 -2.38 10.01 9.21
C VAL A 139 -3.90 9.95 9.10
N GLU A 140 -4.45 8.79 8.74
CA GLU A 140 -5.88 8.62 8.52
C GLU A 140 -6.69 8.66 9.82
N ALA A 141 -6.11 8.18 10.94
CA ALA A 141 -6.70 8.32 12.27
C ALA A 141 -6.91 9.81 12.62
N LEU A 142 -5.87 10.64 12.44
CA LEU A 142 -5.99 12.08 12.65
C LEU A 142 -6.92 12.73 11.61
N ALA A 143 -6.80 12.36 10.34
CA ALA A 143 -7.61 12.93 9.25
C ALA A 143 -9.11 12.68 9.48
N THR A 144 -9.47 11.48 9.94
CA THR A 144 -10.86 11.12 10.31
C THR A 144 -11.39 12.06 11.38
N ARG A 145 -10.58 12.34 12.42
CA ARG A 145 -10.97 13.28 13.46
C ARG A 145 -11.14 14.70 12.92
N LEU A 146 -10.19 15.18 12.11
CA LEU A 146 -10.22 16.53 11.53
C LEU A 146 -11.41 16.72 10.57
N ARG A 147 -11.77 15.70 9.78
CA ARG A 147 -12.98 15.74 8.93
C ARG A 147 -14.27 15.78 9.76
N GLY A 148 -14.31 15.18 10.94
CA GLY A 148 -15.42 15.34 11.89
C GLY A 148 -15.56 16.78 12.45
N MET A 149 -14.50 17.59 12.35
CA MET A 149 -14.41 18.94 12.89
C MET A 149 -14.68 20.05 11.85
N GLN A 150 -15.28 19.74 10.70
CA GLN A 150 -15.52 20.71 9.62
C GLN A 150 -16.31 21.96 10.07
N HIS A 151 -17.19 21.83 11.06
CA HIS A 151 -17.92 22.95 11.65
C HIS A 151 -17.02 23.98 12.37
N THR A 152 -15.80 23.58 12.72
CA THR A 152 -14.75 24.43 13.31
C THR A 152 -13.68 24.86 12.29
N ALA A 153 -13.90 24.58 11.00
CA ALA A 153 -13.03 25.10 9.95
C ALA A 153 -12.90 26.62 10.08
N GLN A 154 -11.72 27.16 9.77
CA GLN A 154 -11.31 28.56 9.97
C GLN A 154 -10.97 28.96 11.42
N GLN A 155 -11.04 28.02 12.38
CA GLN A 155 -10.47 28.21 13.71
C GLN A 155 -8.98 27.81 13.73
N HIS A 156 -8.32 28.09 14.85
CA HIS A 156 -6.95 27.67 15.10
C HIS A 156 -6.93 26.25 15.69
N LEU A 157 -5.99 25.42 15.26
CA LEU A 157 -5.82 24.06 15.75
C LEU A 157 -4.46 23.87 16.42
N LEU A 158 -4.49 23.36 17.65
CA LEU A 158 -3.31 22.85 18.36
C LEU A 158 -3.40 21.32 18.43
N VAL A 159 -2.41 20.63 17.86
CA VAL A 159 -2.27 19.17 18.01
C VAL A 159 -1.26 18.90 19.12
N VAL A 160 -1.71 18.26 20.19
CA VAL A 160 -0.90 17.98 21.38
C VAL A 160 -0.38 16.55 21.32
N GLY A 161 0.94 16.40 21.29
CA GLY A 161 1.64 15.13 21.46
C GLY A 161 2.15 14.93 22.90
N TYR A 162 2.73 13.76 23.17
CA TYR A 162 3.29 13.39 24.47
C TYR A 162 4.50 12.47 24.30
N GLY A 163 5.35 12.36 25.33
CA GLY A 163 6.43 11.36 25.41
C GLY A 163 7.85 11.95 25.39
N ALA A 164 8.00 13.26 25.21
CA ALA A 164 9.32 13.90 25.25
C ALA A 164 9.84 13.98 26.69
N GLN A 165 11.09 13.60 26.94
CA GLN A 165 11.68 13.72 28.29
C GLN A 165 12.41 15.06 28.52
N ASN A 166 12.79 15.73 27.43
CA ASN A 166 13.49 17.02 27.46
C ASN A 166 13.24 17.79 26.15
N ASP A 167 13.75 19.03 26.09
CA ASP A 167 13.58 19.92 24.93
C ASP A 167 14.22 19.41 23.64
N THR A 168 15.31 18.64 23.74
CA THR A 168 15.96 18.02 22.58
C THR A 168 15.04 16.96 21.97
N HIS A 169 14.50 16.04 22.78
CA HIS A 169 13.52 15.06 22.34
C HIS A 169 12.27 15.74 21.78
N ARG A 170 11.77 16.78 22.45
CA ARG A 170 10.60 17.56 21.99
C ARG A 170 10.80 18.10 20.58
N ARG A 171 11.98 18.68 20.29
CA ARG A 171 12.31 19.21 18.95
C ARG A 171 12.44 18.11 17.92
N ALA A 172 13.08 16.99 18.26
CA ALA A 172 13.23 15.86 17.35
C ALA A 172 11.88 15.21 16.98
N MET A 173 10.94 15.11 17.93
CA MET A 173 9.60 14.57 17.69
C MET A 173 8.65 15.54 16.96
N TYR A 174 8.94 16.84 17.00
CA TYR A 174 8.04 17.88 16.46
C TYR A 174 7.83 17.72 14.94
N ASP A 175 8.89 17.40 14.20
CA ASP A 175 8.82 17.27 12.74
C ASP A 175 7.94 16.08 12.32
N ASP A 176 7.94 14.98 13.08
CA ASP A 176 7.06 13.83 12.84
C ASP A 176 5.58 14.20 13.00
N TRP A 177 5.24 14.92 14.07
CA TRP A 177 3.87 15.41 14.26
C TRP A 177 3.47 16.37 13.14
N MET A 178 4.34 17.33 12.79
CA MET A 178 4.02 18.29 11.73
C MET A 178 3.87 17.62 10.36
N ARG A 179 4.62 16.56 10.07
CA ARG A 179 4.44 15.73 8.87
C ARG A 179 3.04 15.10 8.86
N ILE A 180 2.66 14.41 9.93
CA ILE A 180 1.34 13.75 10.05
C ILE A 180 0.22 14.78 9.95
N VAL A 181 0.33 15.89 10.70
CA VAL A 181 -0.67 16.97 10.73
C VAL A 181 -0.85 17.60 9.35
N LYS A 182 0.25 17.89 8.64
CA LYS A 182 0.20 18.46 7.29
C LYS A 182 -0.54 17.55 6.31
N GLN A 183 -0.37 16.24 6.42
CA GLN A 183 -1.06 15.28 5.56
C GLN A 183 -2.52 15.08 5.99
N ALA A 184 -2.78 14.96 7.29
CA ALA A 184 -4.10 14.73 7.85
C ALA A 184 -5.05 15.92 7.69
N SER A 185 -4.52 17.16 7.69
CA SER A 185 -5.32 18.38 7.56
C SER A 185 -5.65 18.74 6.11
N GLN A 186 -5.24 17.92 5.13
CA GLN A 186 -5.56 18.20 3.73
C GLN A 186 -7.09 18.29 3.54
N GLY A 187 -7.55 19.41 2.97
CA GLY A 187 -8.97 19.72 2.77
C GLY A 187 -9.80 20.03 4.00
N VAL A 188 -9.16 20.27 5.15
CA VAL A 188 -9.77 20.94 6.29
C VAL A 188 -9.03 22.26 6.49
N SER A 189 -9.70 23.38 6.19
CA SER A 189 -9.07 24.70 6.20
C SER A 189 -9.10 25.32 7.59
N PHE A 190 -8.06 25.10 8.39
CA PHE A 190 -7.83 25.83 9.65
C PHE A 190 -7.12 27.17 9.40
N ARG A 191 -7.34 28.17 10.26
CA ARG A 191 -6.68 29.49 10.14
C ARG A 191 -5.18 29.41 10.43
N SER A 192 -4.81 28.61 11.43
CA SER A 192 -3.43 28.18 11.67
C SER A 192 -3.44 26.83 12.36
N ILE A 193 -2.37 26.06 12.16
CA ILE A 193 -2.17 24.76 12.78
C ILE A 193 -0.77 24.74 13.36
N ASN A 194 -0.63 24.26 14.59
CA ASN A 194 0.66 24.02 15.22
C ASN A 194 0.59 22.75 16.09
N SER A 195 1.75 22.20 16.42
CA SER A 195 1.88 21.06 17.33
C SER A 195 2.63 21.43 18.61
N LEU A 196 2.26 20.82 19.73
CA LEU A 196 2.99 20.91 20.99
C LEU A 196 3.20 19.50 21.55
N ILE A 197 4.46 19.08 21.68
CA ILE A 197 4.77 17.80 22.33
C ILE A 197 5.04 18.07 23.82
N LEU A 198 4.20 17.51 24.68
CA LEU A 198 4.32 17.67 26.13
C LEU A 198 5.47 16.85 26.68
N LEU A 199 6.10 17.39 27.72
CA LEU A 199 7.15 16.70 28.45
C LEU A 199 6.55 15.68 29.43
N GLU A 200 7.24 14.57 29.63
CA GLU A 200 6.99 13.67 30.76
C GLU A 200 7.38 14.37 32.08
N ALA A 201 6.68 14.03 33.16
CA ALA A 201 7.03 14.50 34.49
C ALA A 201 8.39 13.89 34.88
N GLN A 202 9.28 14.72 35.44
CA GLN A 202 10.54 14.18 35.96
C GLN A 202 10.27 13.37 37.23
N LYS A 203 11.15 12.41 37.52
CA LYS A 203 10.97 11.43 38.61
C LYS A 203 10.71 12.07 39.98
N ASP A 204 11.33 13.23 40.21
CA ASP A 204 11.27 13.99 41.48
C ASP A 204 10.52 15.34 41.32
N GLU A 205 9.75 15.53 40.24
CA GLU A 205 9.00 16.77 40.01
C GLU A 205 7.65 16.72 40.73
N GLU A 206 7.41 17.72 41.59
CA GLU A 206 6.13 17.89 42.27
C GLU A 206 4.98 18.01 41.26
N PRO A 207 3.84 17.30 41.45
CA PRO A 207 2.72 17.31 40.51
C PRO A 207 2.19 18.71 40.18
N GLU A 208 2.19 19.62 41.16
CA GLU A 208 1.77 21.01 40.97
C GLU A 208 2.75 21.79 40.08
N SER A 209 4.06 21.60 40.26
CA SER A 209 5.10 22.21 39.43
C SER A 209 4.96 21.77 37.97
N TYR A 210 4.84 20.46 37.75
CA TYR A 210 4.61 19.89 36.42
C TYR A 210 3.32 20.41 35.77
N GLY A 211 2.22 20.46 36.55
CA GLY A 211 0.94 20.99 36.10
C GLY A 211 1.02 22.47 35.68
N ASN A 212 1.68 23.30 36.48
CA ASN A 212 1.88 24.73 36.20
C ASN A 212 2.73 24.95 34.94
N LYS A 213 3.82 24.20 34.79
CA LYS A 213 4.67 24.23 33.59
C LYS A 213 3.90 23.80 32.34
N THR A 214 3.13 22.72 32.42
CA THR A 214 2.28 22.24 31.32
C THR A 214 1.22 23.27 30.94
N LYS A 215 0.55 23.87 31.93
CA LYS A 215 -0.43 24.95 31.72
C LYS A 215 0.20 26.15 31.02
N GLN A 216 1.40 26.56 31.41
CA GLN A 216 2.13 27.65 30.77
C GLN A 216 2.48 27.30 29.31
N GLN A 217 2.98 26.09 29.04
CA GLN A 217 3.29 25.64 27.68
C GLN A 217 2.05 25.65 26.76
N LEU A 218 0.92 25.14 27.25
CA LEU A 218 -0.36 25.16 26.52
C LEU A 218 -0.81 26.59 26.23
N ALA A 219 -0.78 27.48 27.23
CA ALA A 219 -1.16 28.89 27.07
C ALA A 219 -0.27 29.61 26.04
N THR A 220 1.04 29.41 26.10
CA THR A 220 1.99 29.98 25.13
C THR A 220 1.73 29.45 23.71
N ALA A 221 1.56 28.13 23.54
CA ALA A 221 1.30 27.54 22.23
C ALA A 221 -0.01 28.06 21.62
N LEU A 222 -1.08 28.12 22.41
CA LEU A 222 -2.38 28.64 21.96
C LEU A 222 -2.33 30.14 21.63
N SER A 223 -1.57 30.93 22.39
CA SER A 223 -1.40 32.36 22.13
C SER A 223 -0.61 32.62 20.83
N SER A 224 0.31 31.72 20.48
CA SER A 224 1.09 31.81 19.23
C SER A 224 0.26 31.54 17.96
N LEU A 225 -0.88 30.84 18.09
CA LEU A 225 -1.74 30.51 16.96
C LEU A 225 -2.57 31.70 16.47
N GLY A 226 -2.95 32.61 17.38
CA GLY A 226 -3.79 33.77 17.12
C GLY A 226 -4.80 34.05 18.25
N THR A 227 -5.60 35.11 18.09
CA THR A 227 -6.60 35.51 19.08
C THR A 227 -7.90 34.71 18.93
N ALA A 228 -8.17 33.84 19.90
CA ALA A 228 -9.49 33.22 20.09
C ALA A 228 -10.44 34.12 20.88
N THR A 229 -11.75 34.00 20.61
CA THR A 229 -12.80 34.67 21.38
C THR A 229 -13.71 33.64 22.05
N LYS A 230 -14.58 34.05 22.98
CA LYS A 230 -15.53 33.13 23.66
C LYS A 230 -16.41 32.34 22.69
N ASN A 231 -16.73 32.93 21.52
CA ASN A 231 -17.55 32.29 20.48
C ASN A 231 -16.72 31.59 19.39
N ASN A 232 -15.38 31.67 19.46
CA ASN A 232 -14.46 31.11 18.47
C ASN A 232 -13.21 30.57 19.18
N LYS A 233 -13.41 29.46 19.92
CA LYS A 233 -12.36 28.83 20.72
C LYS A 233 -11.26 28.22 19.84
N ASN A 234 -10.05 28.18 20.36
CA ASN A 234 -8.97 27.39 19.77
C ASN A 234 -9.30 25.90 19.93
N GLN A 235 -9.19 25.14 18.84
CA GLN A 235 -9.41 23.70 18.85
C GLN A 235 -8.14 22.99 19.28
N VAL A 236 -8.28 22.01 20.18
CA VAL A 236 -7.17 21.20 20.67
C VAL A 236 -7.48 19.72 20.44
N ILE A 237 -6.53 18.96 19.92
CA ILE A 237 -6.61 17.50 19.77
C ILE A 237 -5.41 16.86 20.46
N ALA A 238 -5.65 15.86 21.32
CA ALA A 238 -4.58 15.04 21.88
C ALA A 238 -4.25 13.90 20.91
N PHE A 239 -3.27 14.09 20.03
CA PHE A 239 -2.80 13.04 19.12
C PHE A 239 -1.54 12.42 19.71
N ALA A 240 -1.71 11.45 20.61
CA ALA A 240 -0.62 10.72 21.25
C ALA A 240 -1.08 9.36 21.77
N LEU A 241 -0.15 8.42 21.88
CA LEU A 241 -0.32 7.19 22.67
C LEU A 241 0.09 7.46 24.13
N GLY A 242 -0.54 8.48 24.73
CA GLY A 242 -0.19 8.99 26.06
C GLY A 242 -0.80 8.19 27.22
N PRO A 243 -0.51 8.61 28.48
CA PRO A 243 -1.03 7.97 29.69
C PRO A 243 -2.57 7.96 29.74
N LYS A 244 -3.13 6.82 30.09
CA LYS A 244 -4.55 6.52 30.30
C LYS A 244 -4.66 5.41 31.36
N TYR A 245 -4.50 5.77 32.63
CA TYR A 245 -4.61 4.81 33.74
C TYR A 245 -6.06 4.41 33.96
N ASP A 246 -6.95 5.40 33.97
CA ASP A 246 -8.40 5.29 34.00
C ASP A 246 -9.01 6.53 33.31
N SER A 247 -10.33 6.72 33.39
CA SER A 247 -11.03 7.85 32.78
C SER A 247 -10.72 9.22 33.42
N MET A 248 -10.23 9.25 34.66
CA MET A 248 -9.90 10.47 35.43
C MET A 248 -8.39 10.80 35.40
N MET A 249 -7.57 9.78 35.15
CA MET A 249 -6.11 9.84 35.09
C MET A 249 -5.61 9.54 33.67
N SER A 250 -6.12 10.30 32.69
CA SER A 250 -5.65 10.26 31.30
C SER A 250 -4.99 11.58 30.88
N LEU A 251 -4.27 11.54 29.76
CA LEU A 251 -3.73 12.72 29.09
C LEU A 251 -4.85 13.71 28.77
N GLU A 252 -5.98 13.21 28.26
CA GLU A 252 -7.15 14.01 27.90
C GLU A 252 -7.77 14.67 29.12
N SER A 253 -8.04 13.92 30.20
CA SER A 253 -8.56 14.47 31.45
C SER A 253 -7.59 15.48 32.10
N ARG A 254 -6.28 15.30 31.92
CA ARG A 254 -5.29 16.31 32.29
C ARG A 254 -5.42 17.57 31.43
N LEU A 255 -5.54 17.44 30.11
CA LEU A 255 -5.71 18.56 29.20
C LEU A 255 -7.00 19.34 29.50
N GLU A 256 -8.12 18.66 29.78
CA GLU A 256 -9.38 19.31 30.17
C GLU A 256 -9.22 20.25 31.37
N ARG A 257 -8.40 19.85 32.36
CA ARG A 257 -8.13 20.67 33.55
C ARG A 257 -7.14 21.82 33.33
N LEU A 258 -6.19 21.65 32.41
CA LEU A 258 -5.08 22.59 32.23
C LEU A 258 -5.27 23.57 31.08
N LEU A 259 -6.17 23.27 30.13
CA LEU A 259 -6.46 24.15 29.01
C LEU A 259 -7.13 25.46 29.47
N PRO A 260 -6.81 26.60 28.85
CA PRO A 260 -7.49 27.87 29.13
C PRO A 260 -8.94 27.86 28.63
N GLU A 261 -9.80 28.73 29.18
CA GLU A 261 -11.24 28.79 28.85
C GLU A 261 -11.55 29.00 27.36
N ASN A 262 -10.63 29.65 26.63
CA ASN A 262 -10.73 29.92 25.20
C ASN A 262 -10.26 28.75 24.31
N ALA A 263 -10.00 27.58 24.89
CA ALA A 263 -9.72 26.34 24.17
C ALA A 263 -10.86 25.32 24.31
N ALA A 264 -11.03 24.48 23.29
CA ALA A 264 -11.94 23.34 23.28
C ALA A 264 -11.15 22.07 22.98
N LEU A 265 -11.15 21.12 23.92
CA LEU A 265 -10.55 19.81 23.70
C LEU A 265 -11.48 18.94 22.85
N ASN A 266 -10.92 18.34 21.82
CA ASN A 266 -11.56 17.35 20.99
C ASN A 266 -10.91 16.00 21.32
N HIS A 267 -11.71 15.09 21.87
CA HIS A 267 -11.26 13.74 22.20
C HIS A 267 -10.73 13.01 20.96
N PHE A 268 -9.69 12.20 21.11
CA PHE A 268 -9.11 11.40 20.04
C PHE A 268 -8.81 10.02 20.59
N GLU A 269 -9.24 8.98 19.87
CA GLU A 269 -8.95 7.59 20.19
C GLU A 269 -8.62 6.84 18.92
N ILE A 270 -7.71 5.89 19.05
CA ILE A 270 -7.42 4.91 18.02
C ILE A 270 -8.08 3.62 18.49
N GLU A 271 -9.08 3.17 17.73
CA GLU A 271 -9.78 1.93 18.07
C GLU A 271 -8.82 0.73 18.01
N PRO A 272 -8.88 -0.22 18.97
CA PRO A 272 -8.01 -1.39 19.00
C PRO A 272 -8.01 -2.19 17.68
N GLN A 273 -9.14 -2.25 16.99
CA GLN A 273 -9.25 -2.92 15.69
C GLN A 273 -8.38 -2.26 14.59
N HIS A 274 -8.20 -0.94 14.60
CA HIS A 274 -7.32 -0.26 13.66
C HIS A 274 -5.85 -0.51 13.99
N LEU A 275 -5.50 -0.65 15.28
CA LEU A 275 -4.15 -1.05 15.69
C LEU A 275 -3.84 -2.50 15.29
N ALA A 276 -4.79 -3.43 15.48
CA ALA A 276 -4.65 -4.80 15.03
C ALA A 276 -4.49 -4.89 13.51
N MET A 277 -5.25 -4.09 12.76
CA MET A 277 -5.15 -4.02 11.30
C MET A 277 -3.79 -3.47 10.83
N TRP A 278 -3.25 -2.45 11.50
CA TRP A 278 -1.89 -1.99 11.26
C TRP A 278 -0.85 -3.09 11.56
N MET A 279 -0.98 -3.81 12.67
CA MET A 279 -0.08 -4.93 13.00
C MET A 279 -0.14 -6.03 11.91
N GLU A 280 -1.33 -6.40 11.44
CA GLU A 280 -1.51 -7.37 10.37
C GLU A 280 -0.92 -6.87 9.04
N ARG A 281 -1.00 -5.56 8.75
CA ARG A 281 -0.34 -4.95 7.58
C ARG A 281 1.16 -5.06 7.66
N GLU A 282 1.75 -4.69 8.78
CA GLU A 282 3.21 -4.76 8.98
C GLU A 282 3.69 -6.21 8.96
N ALA A 283 2.92 -7.15 9.51
CA ALA A 283 3.19 -8.57 9.39
C ALA A 283 3.16 -9.03 7.92
N SER A 284 2.11 -8.67 7.19
CA SER A 284 1.96 -9.00 5.77
C SER A 284 3.08 -8.43 4.90
N ARG A 285 3.54 -7.20 5.18
CA ARG A 285 4.73 -6.59 4.54
C ARG A 285 6.03 -7.35 4.82
N ASN A 286 6.04 -8.19 5.85
CA ASN A 286 7.21 -8.92 6.35
C ASN A 286 7.06 -10.44 6.24
N LEU A 287 6.06 -10.95 5.53
CA LEU A 287 5.87 -12.37 5.29
C LEU A 287 5.99 -12.67 3.79
N PRO A 288 6.50 -13.85 3.41
CA PRO A 288 6.50 -14.29 2.02
C PRO A 288 5.06 -14.36 1.49
N LEU A 289 4.89 -14.06 0.21
CA LEU A 289 3.59 -14.05 -0.45
C LEU A 289 3.48 -15.26 -1.39
N ALA A 290 2.61 -16.22 -1.04
CA ALA A 290 2.27 -17.37 -1.87
C ALA A 290 1.17 -17.02 -2.89
N GLU A 291 1.01 -17.83 -3.95
CA GLU A 291 0.00 -17.58 -4.99
C GLU A 291 -1.42 -17.61 -4.41
N GLU A 292 -1.72 -18.61 -3.58
CA GLU A 292 -3.01 -18.81 -2.92
C GLU A 292 -3.39 -17.67 -1.94
N ASP A 293 -2.38 -16.97 -1.41
CA ASP A 293 -2.52 -15.84 -0.50
C ASP A 293 -2.51 -14.49 -1.21
N THR A 294 -2.26 -14.50 -2.52
CA THR A 294 -2.23 -13.30 -3.34
C THR A 294 -3.65 -12.86 -3.70
N GLY A 295 -4.06 -11.71 -3.15
CA GLY A 295 -5.20 -10.97 -3.61
C GLY A 295 -4.85 -10.17 -4.86
N VAL A 296 -5.79 -10.11 -5.81
CA VAL A 296 -5.64 -9.36 -7.06
C VAL A 296 -6.86 -8.49 -7.26
N ILE A 297 -6.65 -7.22 -7.54
CA ILE A 297 -7.69 -6.31 -8.00
C ILE A 297 -7.45 -6.09 -9.49
N LEU A 298 -8.27 -6.72 -10.34
CA LEU A 298 -8.27 -6.37 -11.76
C LEU A 298 -8.98 -5.03 -11.91
N PHE A 299 -8.18 -3.98 -12.10
CA PHE A 299 -8.64 -2.60 -12.15
C PHE A 299 -8.76 -2.15 -13.60
N ALA A 300 -9.99 -1.85 -14.03
CA ALA A 300 -10.28 -1.44 -15.41
C ALA A 300 -11.37 -0.37 -15.40
N HIS A 301 -11.54 0.35 -16.52
CA HIS A 301 -12.54 1.40 -16.62
C HIS A 301 -13.97 0.93 -16.32
N GLY A 302 -14.34 -0.26 -16.81
CA GLY A 302 -15.70 -0.76 -16.70
C GLY A 302 -16.64 -0.19 -17.76
N SER A 303 -17.71 -0.92 -18.06
CA SER A 303 -18.85 -0.40 -18.82
C SER A 303 -20.12 -1.21 -18.47
N ASP A 304 -20.92 -1.57 -19.46
CA ASP A 304 -22.09 -2.44 -19.28
C ASP A 304 -21.71 -3.87 -18.84
N PHE A 305 -22.74 -4.68 -18.61
CA PHE A 305 -22.59 -6.07 -18.16
C PHE A 305 -21.68 -6.89 -19.10
N HIS A 306 -21.89 -6.81 -20.42
CA HIS A 306 -21.16 -7.65 -21.38
C HIS A 306 -19.69 -7.25 -21.47
N TRP A 307 -19.40 -5.95 -21.44
CA TRP A 307 -18.04 -5.43 -21.42
C TRP A 307 -17.28 -5.94 -20.19
N ASN A 308 -17.92 -5.86 -19.02
CA ASN A 308 -17.35 -6.30 -17.75
C ASN A 308 -17.17 -7.82 -17.71
N GLU A 309 -18.12 -8.57 -18.28
CA GLU A 309 -18.07 -10.03 -18.32
C GLU A 309 -16.94 -10.55 -19.21
N ASN A 310 -16.62 -9.85 -20.32
CA ASN A 310 -15.46 -10.21 -21.15
C ASN A 310 -14.16 -10.23 -20.34
N LEU A 311 -13.98 -9.29 -19.41
CA LEU A 311 -12.80 -9.28 -18.53
C LEU A 311 -12.85 -10.40 -17.49
N ARG A 312 -14.03 -10.68 -16.91
CA ARG A 312 -14.22 -11.76 -15.93
C ARG A 312 -13.92 -13.12 -16.53
N VAL A 313 -14.53 -13.43 -17.67
CA VAL A 313 -14.31 -14.68 -18.41
C VAL A 313 -12.84 -14.84 -18.78
N ALA A 314 -12.19 -13.76 -19.23
CA ALA A 314 -10.79 -13.84 -19.61
C ALA A 314 -9.85 -14.23 -18.44
N VAL A 315 -10.16 -13.84 -17.21
CA VAL A 315 -9.31 -14.16 -16.04
C VAL A 315 -9.82 -15.33 -15.20
N GLU A 316 -10.96 -15.94 -15.55
CA GLU A 316 -11.53 -17.10 -14.85
C GLU A 316 -10.48 -18.22 -14.61
N PRO A 317 -9.62 -18.60 -15.57
CA PRO A 317 -8.60 -19.63 -15.34
C PRO A 317 -7.62 -19.30 -14.21
N LEU A 318 -7.38 -18.01 -13.95
CA LEU A 318 -6.45 -17.53 -12.92
C LEU A 318 -7.06 -17.54 -11.52
N MET A 319 -8.39 -17.55 -11.41
CA MET A 319 -9.09 -17.49 -10.12
C MET A 319 -8.91 -18.75 -9.27
N LYS A 320 -8.40 -19.85 -9.85
CA LYS A 320 -8.01 -21.07 -9.12
C LYS A 320 -6.67 -20.92 -8.38
N ARG A 321 -5.84 -19.98 -8.82
CA ARG A 321 -4.49 -19.74 -8.30
C ARG A 321 -4.44 -18.52 -7.41
N TYR A 322 -5.20 -17.47 -7.76
CA TYR A 322 -5.21 -16.20 -7.04
C TYR A 322 -6.61 -15.80 -6.58
N LYS A 323 -6.69 -15.01 -5.50
CA LYS A 323 -7.93 -14.40 -5.04
C LYS A 323 -8.22 -13.15 -5.87
N ILE A 324 -8.96 -13.27 -6.98
CA ILE A 324 -9.24 -12.13 -7.87
C ILE A 324 -10.57 -11.46 -7.49
N GLU A 325 -10.52 -10.14 -7.35
CA GLU A 325 -11.65 -9.22 -7.29
C GLU A 325 -11.53 -8.16 -8.39
N PHE A 326 -12.61 -7.42 -8.64
CA PHE A 326 -12.71 -6.50 -9.77
C PHE A 326 -13.11 -5.12 -9.30
N ALA A 327 -12.41 -4.11 -9.82
CA ALA A 327 -12.77 -2.71 -9.64
C ALA A 327 -12.94 -2.08 -11.03
N PHE A 328 -14.20 -2.05 -11.48
CA PHE A 328 -14.60 -1.49 -12.76
C PHE A 328 -15.03 -0.03 -12.55
N SER A 329 -14.06 0.88 -12.60
CA SER A 329 -14.27 2.30 -12.33
C SER A 329 -13.09 3.18 -12.78
N MET A 330 -13.26 4.49 -12.64
CA MET A 330 -12.20 5.49 -12.75
C MET A 330 -11.60 5.81 -11.36
N ALA A 331 -11.14 4.78 -10.65
CA ALA A 331 -10.71 4.83 -9.24
C ALA A 331 -11.81 5.32 -8.27
N ASP A 332 -13.02 4.79 -8.46
CA ASP A 332 -14.11 5.03 -7.51
C ASP A 332 -13.81 4.39 -6.14
N PRO A 333 -13.80 5.16 -5.04
CA PRO A 333 -13.40 4.68 -3.72
C PRO A 333 -14.21 3.47 -3.26
N TYR A 334 -15.52 3.45 -3.51
CA TYR A 334 -16.40 2.36 -3.09
C TYR A 334 -16.05 1.04 -3.80
N THR A 335 -15.75 1.08 -5.11
CA THR A 335 -15.35 -0.13 -5.84
C THR A 335 -14.02 -0.71 -5.34
N ILE A 336 -13.06 0.15 -4.99
CA ILE A 336 -11.73 -0.27 -4.51
C ILE A 336 -11.83 -0.81 -3.09
N GLU A 337 -12.54 -0.10 -2.20
CA GLU A 337 -12.78 -0.54 -0.82
C GLU A 337 -13.49 -1.89 -0.79
N ARG A 338 -14.55 -2.06 -1.59
CA ARG A 338 -15.26 -3.33 -1.71
C ARG A 338 -14.34 -4.47 -2.17
N ALA A 339 -13.42 -4.21 -3.09
CA ALA A 339 -12.47 -5.22 -3.55
C ALA A 339 -11.47 -5.59 -2.44
N LEU A 340 -10.85 -4.60 -1.78
CA LEU A 340 -9.91 -4.81 -0.69
C LEU A 340 -10.54 -5.61 0.46
N HIS A 341 -11.70 -5.18 0.97
CA HIS A 341 -12.37 -5.87 2.08
C HIS A 341 -12.75 -7.31 1.75
N LYS A 342 -13.16 -7.60 0.50
CA LYS A 342 -13.43 -8.97 0.08
C LYS A 342 -12.18 -9.83 0.03
N LEU A 343 -11.06 -9.26 -0.42
CA LEU A 343 -9.77 -9.97 -0.41
C LEU A 343 -9.34 -10.29 1.02
N GLU A 344 -9.48 -9.35 1.94
CA GLU A 344 -9.22 -9.57 3.38
C GLU A 344 -10.10 -10.66 3.97
N GLN A 345 -11.41 -10.61 3.71
CA GLN A 345 -12.36 -11.64 4.16
C GLN A 345 -12.03 -13.04 3.62
N ARG A 346 -11.39 -13.11 2.45
CA ARG A 346 -10.91 -14.36 1.83
C ARG A 346 -9.50 -14.74 2.30
N GLY A 347 -8.91 -14.01 3.25
CA GLY A 347 -7.60 -14.27 3.81
C GLY A 347 -6.45 -13.97 2.84
N ALA A 348 -6.59 -12.99 1.94
CA ALA A 348 -5.45 -12.49 1.19
C ALA A 348 -4.41 -11.88 2.14
N LYS A 349 -3.13 -11.93 1.75
CA LYS A 349 -2.01 -11.32 2.49
C LYS A 349 -1.41 -10.11 1.79
N ALA A 350 -1.76 -9.89 0.52
CA ALA A 350 -1.48 -8.66 -0.21
C ALA A 350 -2.55 -8.44 -1.28
N ALA A 351 -2.63 -7.21 -1.80
CA ALA A 351 -3.48 -6.88 -2.94
C ALA A 351 -2.64 -6.32 -4.09
N ILE A 352 -2.50 -7.10 -5.16
CA ILE A 352 -1.86 -6.65 -6.40
C ILE A 352 -2.94 -6.01 -7.28
N VAL A 353 -2.86 -4.70 -7.45
CA VAL A 353 -3.70 -3.97 -8.40
C VAL A 353 -3.10 -4.14 -9.80
N VAL A 354 -3.76 -4.93 -10.64
CA VAL A 354 -3.42 -5.08 -12.04
C VAL A 354 -4.22 -4.06 -12.84
N SER A 355 -3.58 -2.97 -13.24
CA SER A 355 -4.20 -1.92 -14.03
C SER A 355 -4.36 -2.35 -15.49
N ALA A 356 -5.57 -2.75 -15.86
CA ALA A 356 -5.98 -3.04 -17.24
C ALA A 356 -6.39 -1.77 -18.02
N PHE A 357 -5.72 -0.66 -17.70
CA PHE A 357 -5.75 0.56 -18.48
C PHE A 357 -4.62 0.57 -19.50
N ALA A 358 -4.81 1.39 -20.52
CA ALA A 358 -3.85 1.54 -21.61
C ALA A 358 -2.53 2.19 -21.15
N SER A 359 -2.57 3.08 -20.16
CA SER A 359 -1.38 3.73 -19.61
C SER A 359 -1.11 3.26 -18.19
N ARG A 360 0.17 3.02 -17.85
CA ARG A 360 0.60 2.67 -16.49
C ARG A 360 0.30 3.75 -15.45
N SER A 361 0.23 5.01 -15.89
CA SER A 361 -0.06 6.16 -15.02
C SER A 361 -1.56 6.38 -14.76
N SER A 362 -2.45 5.71 -15.49
CA SER A 362 -3.90 5.90 -15.34
C SER A 362 -4.37 5.55 -13.93
N TYR A 363 -4.84 6.57 -13.21
CA TYR A 363 -5.36 6.52 -11.84
C TYR A 363 -4.39 5.99 -10.77
N ARG A 364 -3.08 5.88 -11.08
CA ARG A 364 -2.08 5.34 -10.14
C ARG A 364 -1.98 6.17 -8.87
N ASN A 365 -2.04 7.50 -9.00
CA ASN A 365 -1.93 8.42 -7.86
C ASN A 365 -3.19 8.37 -6.99
N GLU A 366 -4.36 8.23 -7.61
CA GLU A 366 -5.66 8.13 -6.95
C GLU A 366 -5.76 6.83 -6.15
N ILE A 367 -5.39 5.69 -6.75
CA ILE A 367 -5.32 4.41 -6.05
C ILE A 367 -4.21 4.43 -4.98
N GLY A 368 -3.06 5.01 -5.29
CA GLY A 368 -1.97 5.20 -4.34
C GLY A 368 -2.40 6.00 -3.12
N TYR A 369 -3.15 7.09 -3.31
CA TYR A 369 -3.73 7.87 -2.24
C TYR A 369 -4.72 7.04 -1.41
N LEU A 370 -5.70 6.39 -2.05
CA LEU A 370 -6.71 5.58 -1.37
C LEU A 370 -6.11 4.45 -0.53
N ALA A 371 -5.01 3.85 -0.98
CA ALA A 371 -4.31 2.77 -0.30
C ALA A 371 -3.14 3.23 0.61
N GLY A 372 -2.93 4.54 0.76
CA GLY A 372 -1.89 5.12 1.63
C GLY A 372 -0.44 5.01 1.11
N LEU A 373 -0.24 4.65 -0.16
CA LEU A 373 1.08 4.50 -0.77
C LEU A 373 1.82 5.85 -0.91
N ASP A 374 1.09 6.95 -1.01
CA ASP A 374 1.64 8.32 -1.03
C ASP A 374 2.33 8.72 0.28
N ILE A 375 2.08 7.96 1.35
CA ILE A 375 2.67 8.13 2.68
C ILE A 375 3.75 7.07 2.92
N GLU A 376 3.45 5.82 2.62
CA GLU A 376 4.34 4.70 2.97
C GLU A 376 5.53 4.52 2.01
N ASN A 377 5.40 4.95 0.75
CA ASN A 377 6.43 4.75 -0.30
C ASN A 377 7.17 6.05 -0.68
N GLN A 378 7.28 7.04 0.23
CA GLN A 378 7.94 8.32 -0.07
C GLN A 378 9.41 8.21 -0.51
N ASP A 379 10.09 7.12 -0.13
CA ASP A 379 11.48 6.85 -0.53
C ASP A 379 11.61 6.49 -2.02
N ASP A 380 10.56 5.96 -2.67
CA ASP A 380 10.57 5.60 -4.11
C ASP A 380 10.29 6.80 -5.03
N HIS A 381 9.83 7.93 -4.49
CA HIS A 381 9.42 9.11 -5.28
C HIS A 381 10.57 10.04 -5.71
N ILE A 382 11.83 9.74 -5.36
CA ILE A 382 12.99 10.55 -5.77
C ILE A 382 13.24 10.47 -7.29
N HIS A 383 12.69 9.47 -8.00
CA HIS A 383 12.91 9.29 -9.44
C HIS A 383 11.79 9.77 -10.38
N ASP A 384 10.61 10.12 -9.86
CA ASP A 384 9.45 10.55 -10.68
C ASP A 384 9.15 12.06 -10.57
N ASN A 385 10.15 12.87 -10.22
CA ASN A 385 10.04 14.33 -10.10
C ASN A 385 9.79 15.09 -11.42
N ASN A 386 9.37 14.42 -12.49
CA ASN A 386 8.93 15.06 -13.72
C ASN A 386 7.40 15.08 -13.92
N SER A 387 6.62 14.65 -12.93
CA SER A 387 5.18 14.87 -12.91
C SER A 387 4.84 15.93 -11.88
N GLY A 388 5.08 17.20 -12.22
CA GLY A 388 4.57 18.32 -11.45
C GLY A 388 3.09 18.13 -11.14
N HIS A 389 2.63 18.71 -10.02
CA HIS A 389 1.23 18.87 -9.64
C HIS A 389 0.43 19.58 -10.76
N GLY A 390 0.20 18.86 -11.85
CA GLY A 390 -0.56 19.28 -13.00
C GLY A 390 -1.92 18.67 -12.85
N SER A 391 -2.85 19.48 -12.31
CA SER A 391 -4.29 19.31 -12.46
C SER A 391 -4.62 18.51 -13.73
N HIS A 392 -4.87 17.22 -13.60
CA HIS A 392 -5.32 16.43 -14.73
C HIS A 392 -6.69 16.97 -15.15
N GLY A 393 -6.75 17.39 -16.42
CA GLY A 393 -7.89 18.01 -17.05
C GLY A 393 -9.17 17.24 -16.77
N GLY A 394 -10.21 17.99 -16.43
CA GLY A 394 -11.47 17.47 -15.95
C GLY A 394 -12.10 16.46 -16.90
N HIS A 395 -12.44 15.31 -16.34
CA HIS A 395 -13.57 14.51 -16.80
C HIS A 395 -14.67 14.58 -15.74
N GLY A 396 -15.83 15.10 -16.16
CA GLY A 396 -17.15 14.70 -15.68
C GLY A 396 -17.52 15.01 -14.22
N GLY A 397 -18.15 16.17 -14.00
CA GLY A 397 -19.54 16.21 -13.50
C GLY A 397 -19.92 15.63 -12.13
N HIS A 398 -19.00 15.22 -11.27
CA HIS A 398 -19.29 14.96 -9.85
C HIS A 398 -18.63 16.04 -9.01
N ALA A 399 -19.42 16.68 -8.16
CA ALA A 399 -19.02 17.79 -7.31
C ALA A 399 -17.63 17.55 -6.74
N LYS A 400 -16.67 18.43 -7.07
CA LYS A 400 -15.40 18.52 -6.35
C LYS A 400 -15.74 18.88 -4.91
N SER A 401 -15.98 17.87 -4.08
CA SER A 401 -15.91 18.05 -2.65
C SER A 401 -14.53 18.62 -2.37
N SER A 402 -14.46 19.78 -1.73
CA SER A 402 -13.21 20.37 -1.25
C SER A 402 -12.54 19.51 -0.17
N THR A 403 -13.20 18.43 0.26
CA THR A 403 -12.72 17.49 1.27
C THR A 403 -12.18 16.24 0.57
N PRO A 404 -10.90 15.88 0.79
CA PRO A 404 -10.33 14.63 0.33
C PRO A 404 -11.16 13.45 0.81
N VAL A 405 -11.29 12.47 -0.08
CA VAL A 405 -11.93 11.19 0.21
C VAL A 405 -11.14 10.49 1.32
N PRO A 406 -11.78 9.82 2.29
CA PRO A 406 -11.07 8.99 3.26
C PRO A 406 -10.17 7.95 2.58
N ARG A 407 -9.00 7.69 3.15
CA ARG A 407 -8.21 6.52 2.75
C ARG A 407 -8.88 5.25 3.24
N ILE A 408 -8.64 4.16 2.53
CA ILE A 408 -9.17 2.85 2.87
C ILE A 408 -8.20 2.21 3.86
N LEU A 409 -8.66 2.01 5.09
CA LEU A 409 -7.92 1.24 6.08
C LEU A 409 -7.96 -0.23 5.67
N THR A 410 -6.79 -0.83 5.43
CA THR A 410 -6.67 -2.22 5.02
C THR A 410 -5.38 -2.84 5.57
N SER A 411 -5.48 -4.10 6.00
CA SER A 411 -4.32 -4.89 6.39
C SER A 411 -3.51 -5.38 5.18
N LEU A 412 -4.00 -5.22 3.94
CA LEU A 412 -3.31 -5.70 2.74
C LEU A 412 -2.31 -4.67 2.23
N PRO A 413 -1.00 -5.00 2.17
CA PRO A 413 -0.06 -4.23 1.37
C PRO A 413 -0.55 -4.17 -0.08
N VAL A 414 -0.62 -2.96 -0.64
CA VAL A 414 -1.10 -2.74 -2.00
C VAL A 414 0.08 -2.55 -2.94
N ILE A 415 0.09 -3.32 -4.03
CA ILE A 415 1.17 -3.33 -5.02
C ILE A 415 0.58 -3.00 -6.37
N TRP A 416 1.15 -2.02 -7.08
CA TRP A 416 0.66 -1.58 -8.37
C TRP A 416 1.42 -2.22 -9.52
N THR A 417 0.72 -2.87 -10.44
CA THR A 417 1.26 -3.40 -11.71
C THR A 417 0.33 -3.06 -12.88
N GLY A 418 0.74 -3.40 -14.09
CA GLY A 418 -0.04 -3.15 -15.30
C GLY A 418 0.22 -1.80 -15.95
N GLY A 419 -0.77 -1.37 -16.73
CA GLY A 419 -0.58 -0.53 -17.91
C GLY A 419 -0.11 -1.39 -19.08
N TYR A 420 -1.01 -1.76 -20.00
CA TYR A 420 -0.60 -2.64 -21.10
C TYR A 420 0.13 -1.89 -22.23
N GLU A 421 0.03 -0.57 -22.32
CA GLU A 421 0.81 0.31 -23.21
C GLU A 421 1.05 -0.31 -24.61
N ASP A 422 2.31 -0.54 -24.98
CA ASP A 422 2.75 -1.25 -26.19
C ASP A 422 3.32 -2.64 -25.87
N ASN A 423 2.80 -3.31 -24.84
CA ASN A 423 3.25 -4.62 -24.41
C ASN A 423 3.21 -5.65 -25.55
N PRO A 424 4.24 -6.51 -25.71
CA PRO A 424 4.27 -7.51 -26.78
C PRO A 424 3.10 -8.48 -26.85
N LEU A 425 2.53 -8.89 -25.70
CA LEU A 425 1.35 -9.76 -25.69
C LEU A 425 0.11 -9.04 -26.23
N PHE A 426 0.01 -7.74 -25.98
CA PHE A 426 -1.07 -6.91 -26.53
C PHE A 426 -0.92 -6.73 -28.03
N ALA A 427 0.29 -6.41 -28.52
CA ALA A 427 0.56 -6.32 -29.95
C ALA A 427 0.28 -7.64 -30.67
N SER A 428 0.72 -8.76 -30.09
CA SER A 428 0.49 -10.10 -30.64
C SER A 428 -1.00 -10.47 -30.69
N ALA A 429 -1.75 -10.18 -29.62
CA ALA A 429 -3.19 -10.44 -29.58
C ALA A 429 -3.94 -9.66 -30.65
N LEU A 430 -3.60 -8.38 -30.83
CA LEU A 430 -4.20 -7.57 -31.87
C LEU A 430 -3.78 -8.05 -33.28
N PHE A 431 -2.57 -8.58 -33.45
CA PHE A 431 -2.14 -9.16 -34.72
C PHE A 431 -2.88 -10.46 -35.03
N ASP A 432 -3.13 -11.32 -34.04
CA ASP A 432 -3.99 -12.49 -34.20
C ASP A 432 -5.40 -12.10 -34.68
N ARG A 433 -5.93 -10.96 -34.21
CA ARG A 433 -7.21 -10.41 -34.72
C ARG A 433 -7.10 -9.97 -36.18
N VAL A 434 -5.99 -9.35 -36.57
CA VAL A 434 -5.73 -9.01 -37.97
C VAL A 434 -5.70 -10.27 -38.83
N LEU A 435 -4.93 -11.27 -38.43
CA LEU A 435 -4.77 -12.52 -39.18
C LEU A 435 -6.10 -13.28 -39.32
N ALA A 436 -6.92 -13.30 -38.27
CA ALA A 436 -8.25 -13.93 -38.30
C ALA A 436 -9.21 -13.27 -39.30
N LEU A 437 -9.04 -11.96 -39.57
CA LEU A 437 -9.84 -11.22 -40.54
C LEU A 437 -9.23 -11.22 -41.94
N SER A 438 -7.94 -11.45 -42.08
CA SER A 438 -7.19 -11.34 -43.32
C SER A 438 -7.57 -12.41 -44.35
N LYS A 439 -7.59 -12.02 -45.63
CA LYS A 439 -7.81 -12.93 -46.78
C LYS A 439 -6.66 -12.88 -47.78
N ASP A 440 -6.14 -11.70 -48.04
CA ASP A 440 -4.99 -11.46 -48.93
C ASP A 440 -4.15 -10.31 -48.37
N PRO A 441 -3.16 -10.59 -47.48
CA PRO A 441 -2.38 -9.57 -46.80
C PRO A 441 -1.77 -8.53 -47.74
N ALA A 442 -1.27 -8.94 -48.91
CA ALA A 442 -0.61 -8.05 -49.86
C ALA A 442 -1.54 -6.98 -50.44
N ARG A 443 -2.86 -7.14 -50.26
CA ARG A 443 -3.93 -6.23 -50.68
C ARG A 443 -4.74 -5.68 -49.51
N GLU A 444 -4.18 -5.71 -48.31
CA GLU A 444 -4.86 -5.29 -47.09
C GLU A 444 -4.10 -4.17 -46.37
N THR A 445 -4.84 -3.12 -46.01
CA THR A 445 -4.34 -2.04 -45.14
C THR A 445 -4.96 -2.19 -43.76
N VAL A 446 -4.13 -2.29 -42.74
CA VAL A 446 -4.54 -2.37 -41.33
C VAL A 446 -4.51 -0.98 -40.71
N ILE A 447 -5.54 -0.59 -39.97
CA ILE A 447 -5.63 0.66 -39.24
C ILE A 447 -5.86 0.38 -37.76
N LEU A 448 -4.88 0.68 -36.92
CA LEU A 448 -5.00 0.61 -35.47
C LEU A 448 -5.64 1.89 -34.94
N THR A 449 -6.74 1.78 -34.20
CA THR A 449 -7.44 2.94 -33.63
C THR A 449 -7.62 2.85 -32.12
N ALA A 450 -7.37 3.95 -31.42
CA ALA A 450 -7.51 4.01 -29.97
C ALA A 450 -8.32 5.22 -29.50
N HIS A 451 -8.68 5.23 -28.21
CA HIS A 451 -9.47 6.29 -27.60
C HIS A 451 -8.82 7.69 -27.74
N GLY A 452 -7.52 7.81 -27.45
CA GLY A 452 -6.80 9.09 -27.44
C GLY A 452 -7.10 9.97 -26.22
N THR A 453 -6.47 11.15 -26.16
CA THR A 453 -6.51 12.05 -24.99
C THR A 453 -6.85 13.50 -25.34
N GLN A 454 -7.29 14.30 -24.37
CA GLN A 454 -7.57 15.74 -24.59
C GLN A 454 -6.32 16.54 -24.90
N ASP A 455 -5.24 16.25 -24.20
CA ASP A 455 -3.99 16.97 -24.33
C ASP A 455 -3.27 16.52 -25.60
N ASP A 456 -2.74 17.46 -26.37
CA ASP A 456 -2.11 17.17 -27.66
C ASP A 456 -0.80 16.38 -27.48
N ARG A 457 0.05 16.78 -26.53
CA ARG A 457 1.31 16.07 -26.24
C ARG A 457 1.06 14.64 -25.78
N LYS A 458 0.15 14.43 -24.82
CA LYS A 458 -0.23 13.08 -24.38
C LYS A 458 -0.82 12.24 -25.51
N ASN A 459 -1.49 12.87 -26.48
CA ASN A 459 -2.04 12.18 -27.62
C ASN A 459 -0.95 11.76 -28.61
N ASP A 460 0.10 12.57 -28.76
CA ASP A 460 1.27 12.25 -29.58
C ASP A 460 2.05 11.08 -28.98
N GLU A 461 2.28 11.06 -27.67
CA GLU A 461 2.85 9.91 -26.94
C GLU A 461 2.00 8.64 -27.14
N TRP A 462 0.68 8.80 -27.19
CA TRP A 462 -0.22 7.68 -27.46
C TRP A 462 -0.12 7.18 -28.91
N LEU A 463 0.10 8.06 -29.88
CA LEU A 463 0.38 7.68 -31.27
C LEU A 463 1.72 6.97 -31.42
N GLU A 464 2.75 7.37 -30.66
CA GLU A 464 4.04 6.66 -30.62
C GLU A 464 3.87 5.22 -30.13
N LYS A 465 3.10 5.00 -29.07
CA LYS A 465 2.75 3.65 -28.60
C LYS A 465 2.01 2.83 -29.65
N LEU A 466 1.06 3.43 -30.37
CA LEU A 466 0.39 2.75 -31.48
C LEU A 466 1.35 2.38 -32.61
N ASN A 467 2.30 3.26 -32.93
CA ASN A 467 3.33 2.96 -33.92
C ASN A 467 4.26 1.83 -33.44
N SER A 468 4.65 1.80 -32.16
CA SER A 468 5.40 0.69 -31.57
C SER A 468 4.63 -0.63 -31.71
N ILE A 469 3.34 -0.65 -31.39
CA ILE A 469 2.47 -1.82 -31.58
C ILE A 469 2.47 -2.24 -33.07
N ALA A 470 2.27 -1.30 -34.00
CA ALA A 470 2.27 -1.61 -35.43
C ALA A 470 3.61 -2.17 -35.91
N SER A 471 4.74 -1.66 -35.41
CA SER A 471 6.08 -2.19 -35.70
C SER A 471 6.25 -3.63 -35.17
N GLN A 472 5.78 -3.90 -33.95
CA GLN A 472 5.80 -5.26 -33.41
C GLN A 472 4.96 -6.23 -34.25
N MET A 473 3.77 -5.81 -34.72
CA MET A 473 2.97 -6.61 -35.66
C MET A 473 3.72 -6.85 -36.98
N HIS A 474 4.42 -5.84 -37.48
CA HIS A 474 5.24 -5.94 -38.68
C HIS A 474 6.30 -7.03 -38.52
N ASP A 475 7.02 -7.04 -37.40
CA ASP A 475 8.06 -8.02 -37.09
C ASP A 475 7.50 -9.46 -36.90
N GLN A 476 6.23 -9.59 -36.55
CA GLN A 476 5.55 -10.87 -36.32
C GLN A 476 4.97 -11.53 -37.59
N GLY A 477 5.19 -10.97 -38.77
CA GLY A 477 4.57 -11.46 -40.03
C GLY A 477 3.77 -10.39 -40.75
N GLY A 478 3.62 -9.20 -40.16
CA GLY A 478 2.91 -8.08 -40.71
C GLY A 478 3.55 -7.48 -41.98
N GLN A 479 4.82 -7.78 -42.29
CA GLN A 479 5.47 -7.36 -43.54
C GLN A 479 4.77 -7.87 -44.81
N LYS A 480 3.89 -8.88 -44.69
CA LYS A 480 3.05 -9.36 -45.80
C LYS A 480 1.87 -8.43 -46.08
N PHE A 481 1.47 -7.61 -45.10
CA PHE A 481 0.40 -6.65 -45.26
C PHE A 481 0.89 -5.44 -46.05
N LYS A 482 -0.01 -4.85 -46.84
CA LYS A 482 0.36 -3.70 -47.68
C LYS A 482 0.77 -2.50 -46.84
N ALA A 483 0.05 -2.21 -45.76
CA ALA A 483 0.35 -1.10 -44.86
C ALA A 483 -0.28 -1.27 -43.48
N PHE A 484 0.40 -0.71 -42.47
CA PHE A 484 -0.18 -0.40 -41.16
C PHE A 484 -0.28 1.11 -40.99
N LYS A 485 -1.43 1.60 -40.54
CA LYS A 485 -1.69 2.99 -40.17
C LYS A 485 -2.18 3.05 -38.73
N VAL A 486 -1.96 4.17 -38.05
CA VAL A 486 -2.40 4.36 -36.66
C VAL A 486 -3.17 5.66 -36.49
N ALA A 487 -4.15 5.65 -35.58
CA ALA A 487 -4.92 6.84 -35.26
C ALA A 487 -5.53 6.81 -33.86
N THR A 488 -5.94 8.00 -33.41
CA THR A 488 -6.75 8.18 -32.22
C THR A 488 -8.08 8.79 -32.59
N TRP A 489 -9.12 8.51 -31.82
CA TRP A 489 -10.44 9.11 -32.01
C TRP A 489 -10.64 10.40 -31.23
N ARG A 490 -9.96 10.54 -30.08
CA ARG A 490 -10.12 11.63 -29.09
C ARG A 490 -11.59 11.80 -28.71
N GLU A 491 -12.18 10.69 -28.29
CA GLU A 491 -13.64 10.42 -28.34
C GLU A 491 -14.50 11.41 -27.58
N ASP A 492 -13.99 11.87 -26.45
CA ASP A 492 -14.73 12.68 -25.49
C ASP A 492 -14.71 14.17 -25.81
N TRP A 493 -13.87 14.60 -26.77
CA TRP A 493 -13.61 16.02 -27.03
C TRP A 493 -14.06 16.40 -28.43
N PRO A 494 -15.29 16.92 -28.62
CA PRO A 494 -15.87 17.15 -29.95
C PRO A 494 -14.96 17.89 -30.93
N ASP A 495 -14.31 18.97 -30.47
CA ASP A 495 -13.45 19.82 -31.30
C ASP A 495 -12.15 19.11 -31.74
N LYS A 496 -11.63 18.21 -30.89
CA LYS A 496 -10.46 17.38 -31.22
C LYS A 496 -10.86 16.14 -32.00
N ARG A 497 -12.02 15.57 -31.71
CA ARG A 497 -12.59 14.38 -32.33
C ARG A 497 -12.87 14.60 -33.82
N ALA A 498 -13.53 15.69 -34.18
CA ALA A 498 -13.98 15.89 -35.56
C ALA A 498 -12.84 15.87 -36.60
N PRO A 499 -11.70 16.55 -36.38
CA PRO A 499 -10.52 16.43 -37.26
C PRO A 499 -9.98 15.00 -37.35
N TRP A 500 -9.92 14.28 -36.22
CA TRP A 500 -9.40 12.91 -36.18
C TRP A 500 -10.32 11.92 -36.87
N VAL A 501 -11.64 12.02 -36.70
CA VAL A 501 -12.62 11.24 -37.45
C VAL A 501 -12.47 11.48 -38.96
N LYS A 502 -12.33 12.74 -39.38
CA LYS A 502 -12.08 13.07 -40.80
C LYS A 502 -10.78 12.43 -41.31
N LYS A 503 -9.72 12.44 -40.50
CA LYS A 503 -8.43 11.82 -40.83
C LYS A 503 -8.55 10.31 -41.01
N VAL A 504 -9.21 9.59 -40.09
CA VAL A 504 -9.37 8.13 -40.21
C VAL A 504 -10.28 7.76 -41.39
N ARG A 505 -11.39 8.49 -41.61
CA ARG A 505 -12.23 8.29 -42.79
C ARG A 505 -11.44 8.46 -44.09
N ALA A 506 -10.51 9.42 -44.14
CA ALA A 506 -9.63 9.62 -45.29
C ALA A 506 -8.67 8.44 -45.49
N MET A 507 -8.10 7.88 -44.41
CA MET A 507 -7.24 6.69 -44.48
C MET A 507 -7.98 5.49 -45.09
N VAL A 508 -9.22 5.22 -44.64
CA VAL A 508 -10.06 4.12 -45.14
C VAL A 508 -10.42 4.34 -46.61
N THR A 509 -10.86 5.56 -46.96
CA THR A 509 -11.25 5.92 -48.33
C THR A 509 -10.07 5.82 -49.30
N GLU A 510 -8.88 6.26 -48.88
CA GLU A 510 -7.67 6.19 -49.69
C GLU A 510 -7.23 4.76 -49.96
N ALA A 511 -7.20 3.91 -48.92
CA ALA A 511 -6.88 2.49 -49.07
C ALA A 511 -7.88 1.78 -50.01
N SER A 512 -9.17 2.05 -49.83
CA SER A 512 -10.22 1.50 -50.70
C SER A 512 -10.05 1.92 -52.17
N LYS A 513 -9.69 3.18 -52.43
CA LYS A 513 -9.39 3.68 -53.80
C LYS A 513 -8.19 2.98 -54.44
N GLN A 514 -7.24 2.51 -53.63
CA GLN A 514 -6.08 1.75 -54.10
C GLN A 514 -6.41 0.25 -54.32
N GLY A 515 -7.67 -0.15 -54.12
CA GLY A 515 -8.13 -1.52 -54.26
C GLY A 515 -7.78 -2.40 -53.06
N ASP A 516 -7.52 -1.79 -51.91
CA ASP A 516 -7.21 -2.50 -50.67
C ASP A 516 -8.48 -2.84 -49.90
N ARG A 517 -8.47 -4.01 -49.27
CA ARG A 517 -9.40 -4.31 -48.20
C ARG A 517 -8.89 -3.68 -46.89
N VAL A 518 -9.75 -2.98 -46.18
CA VAL A 518 -9.37 -2.25 -44.96
C VAL A 518 -9.77 -3.05 -43.72
N ILE A 519 -8.81 -3.31 -42.84
CA ILE A 519 -9.03 -3.94 -41.54
C ILE A 519 -8.79 -2.88 -40.45
N VAL A 520 -9.80 -2.61 -39.63
CA VAL A 520 -9.72 -1.67 -38.50
C VAL A 520 -9.64 -2.48 -37.21
N ILE A 521 -8.62 -2.23 -36.40
CA ILE A 521 -8.41 -2.92 -35.12
C ILE A 521 -8.47 -1.91 -33.98
N PRO A 522 -9.43 -2.05 -33.04
CA PRO A 522 -9.49 -1.21 -31.86
C PRO A 522 -8.39 -1.61 -30.87
N THR A 523 -7.42 -0.72 -30.65
CA THR A 523 -6.38 -0.86 -29.64
C THR A 523 -6.93 -0.48 -28.26
N ARG A 524 -7.71 -1.39 -27.66
CA ARG A 524 -8.39 -1.22 -26.37
C ARG A 524 -8.32 -2.48 -25.50
N THR A 525 -8.61 -2.32 -24.21
CA THR A 525 -8.67 -3.44 -23.26
C THR A 525 -9.67 -4.52 -23.68
N THR A 526 -10.85 -4.18 -24.23
CA THR A 526 -11.85 -5.17 -24.65
C THR A 526 -12.82 -4.57 -25.67
N SER A 527 -13.45 -5.46 -26.44
CA SER A 527 -14.52 -5.15 -27.40
C SER A 527 -14.13 -4.10 -28.45
N VAL A 528 -15.12 -3.40 -28.99
CA VAL A 528 -14.99 -2.32 -29.98
C VAL A 528 -15.34 -0.97 -29.33
N GLY A 529 -14.97 0.11 -29.99
CA GLY A 529 -15.38 1.47 -29.64
C GLY A 529 -16.35 2.05 -30.68
N PRO A 530 -16.21 3.34 -31.04
CA PRO A 530 -17.11 4.04 -31.94
C PRO A 530 -16.80 3.81 -33.42
N GLU A 531 -15.93 2.87 -33.79
CA GLU A 531 -15.46 2.62 -35.16
C GLU A 531 -16.63 2.52 -36.14
N LYS A 532 -17.65 1.69 -35.84
CA LYS A 532 -18.86 1.52 -36.67
C LYS A 532 -19.61 2.84 -36.91
N ARG A 533 -19.71 3.68 -35.88
CA ARG A 533 -20.42 4.96 -35.94
C ARG A 533 -19.61 5.99 -36.71
N PHE A 534 -18.31 6.11 -36.46
CA PHE A 534 -17.45 7.10 -37.09
C PHE A 534 -17.11 6.78 -38.55
N LEU A 535 -17.08 5.48 -38.90
CA LEU A 535 -16.81 5.00 -40.25
C LEU A 535 -18.09 4.59 -40.99
N ALA A 536 -19.26 5.01 -40.53
CA ALA A 536 -20.53 4.73 -41.20
C ALA A 536 -20.47 5.11 -42.69
N GLY A 537 -20.97 4.21 -43.54
CA GLY A 537 -20.97 4.33 -44.99
C GLY A 537 -19.64 4.00 -45.68
N LEU A 538 -18.63 3.51 -44.95
CA LEU A 538 -17.37 3.01 -45.53
C LEU A 538 -17.30 1.49 -45.39
N GLU A 539 -16.65 0.84 -46.36
CA GLU A 539 -16.38 -0.60 -46.30
C GLU A 539 -15.08 -0.85 -45.52
N PHE A 540 -15.19 -1.65 -44.47
CA PHE A 540 -14.07 -2.10 -43.66
C PHE A 540 -14.47 -3.31 -42.83
N GLU A 541 -13.47 -4.01 -42.35
CA GLU A 541 -13.61 -5.17 -41.48
C GLU A 541 -13.13 -4.78 -40.09
N LEU A 542 -13.90 -5.14 -39.07
CA LEU A 542 -13.67 -4.67 -37.71
C LEU A 542 -13.24 -5.82 -36.82
N GLY A 543 -12.04 -5.70 -36.25
CA GLY A 543 -11.58 -6.59 -35.19
C GLY A 543 -12.10 -6.17 -33.82
N GLU A 544 -11.49 -6.74 -32.79
CA GLU A 544 -11.81 -6.48 -31.39
C GLU A 544 -10.54 -6.26 -30.56
N GLY A 545 -10.73 -5.74 -29.35
CA GLY A 545 -9.63 -5.42 -28.43
C GLY A 545 -8.97 -6.64 -27.78
N PHE A 546 -8.25 -6.37 -26.68
CA PHE A 546 -7.36 -7.33 -26.06
C PHE A 546 -8.10 -8.51 -25.42
N ALA A 547 -8.92 -8.26 -24.41
CA ALA A 547 -9.78 -9.28 -23.82
C ALA A 547 -10.99 -9.57 -24.74
N PRO A 548 -11.45 -10.82 -24.83
CA PRO A 548 -11.05 -11.97 -24.01
C PRO A 548 -9.96 -12.86 -24.65
N HIS A 549 -9.03 -12.31 -25.44
CA HIS A 549 -7.96 -13.10 -26.06
C HIS A 549 -7.12 -13.83 -25.00
N PRO A 550 -6.66 -15.08 -25.22
CA PRO A 550 -5.85 -15.82 -24.24
C PRO A 550 -4.57 -15.10 -23.79
N LEU A 551 -3.99 -14.28 -24.66
CA LEU A 551 -2.82 -13.46 -24.32
C LEU A 551 -3.14 -12.34 -23.32
N PHE A 552 -4.40 -11.92 -23.17
CA PHE A 552 -4.82 -11.06 -22.06
C PHE A 552 -4.69 -11.81 -20.73
N THR A 553 -5.18 -13.06 -20.66
CA THR A 553 -5.03 -13.91 -19.47
C THR A 553 -3.56 -14.10 -19.11
N GLN A 554 -2.71 -14.38 -20.11
CA GLN A 554 -1.28 -14.48 -19.90
C GLN A 554 -0.68 -13.17 -19.37
N TRP A 555 -1.03 -12.04 -19.99
CA TRP A 555 -0.56 -10.73 -19.54
C TRP A 555 -0.98 -10.45 -18.08
N VAL A 556 -2.21 -10.76 -17.69
CA VAL A 556 -2.65 -10.62 -16.29
C VAL A 556 -1.82 -11.52 -15.37
N ASP A 557 -1.55 -12.79 -15.71
CA ASP A 557 -0.68 -13.67 -14.91
C ASP A 557 0.73 -13.08 -14.76
N GLU A 558 1.31 -12.53 -15.83
CA GLU A 558 2.62 -11.89 -15.79
C GLU A 558 2.64 -10.66 -14.87
N GLN A 559 1.58 -9.84 -14.88
CA GLN A 559 1.46 -8.69 -13.98
C GLN A 559 1.26 -9.09 -12.51
N ILE A 560 0.57 -10.20 -12.25
CA ILE A 560 0.43 -10.76 -10.90
C ILE A 560 1.78 -11.27 -10.40
N ARG A 561 2.48 -12.08 -11.20
CA ARG A 561 3.82 -12.58 -10.86
C ARG A 561 4.83 -11.44 -10.64
N GLN A 562 4.76 -10.38 -11.45
CA GLN A 562 5.56 -9.18 -11.23
C GLN A 562 5.26 -8.56 -9.85
N GLY A 563 3.99 -8.44 -9.46
CA GLY A 563 3.62 -7.90 -8.15
C GLY A 563 4.11 -8.78 -7.00
N ILE A 564 4.05 -10.11 -7.13
CA ILE A 564 4.62 -11.05 -6.15
C ILE A 564 6.15 -10.86 -6.04
N ASN A 565 6.84 -10.66 -7.16
CA ASN A 565 8.28 -10.38 -7.15
C ASN A 565 8.61 -9.03 -6.49
N LEU A 566 7.83 -7.98 -6.75
CA LEU A 566 7.99 -6.68 -6.08
C LEU A 566 7.79 -6.81 -4.56
N HIS A 567 6.82 -7.61 -4.12
CA HIS A 567 6.65 -7.93 -2.69
C HIS A 567 7.90 -8.62 -2.12
N LYS A 568 8.42 -9.62 -2.83
CA LYS A 568 9.63 -10.35 -2.44
C LYS A 568 10.87 -9.46 -2.37
N GLU A 569 11.03 -8.54 -3.31
CA GLU A 569 12.11 -7.57 -3.32
C GLU A 569 12.01 -6.61 -2.13
N ALA A 570 10.80 -6.21 -1.74
CA ALA A 570 10.58 -5.37 -0.56
C ALA A 570 10.93 -6.10 0.76
N LEU A 571 10.75 -7.43 0.84
CA LEU A 571 11.16 -8.23 2.00
C LEU A 571 12.67 -8.31 2.21
N GLY A 572 13.45 -8.14 1.13
CA GLY A 572 14.91 -8.22 1.14
C GLY A 572 15.63 -6.89 1.42
N ARG A 573 14.88 -5.79 1.50
CA ARG A 573 15.36 -4.47 1.91
C ARG A 573 15.20 -4.32 3.42
#